data_AF-A0A950MFY9-F1
#
_entry.id   AF-A0A950MFY9-F1
#
_cell.length_a   1.000
_cell.length_b   1.000
_cell.length_c   1.000
_cell.angle_alpha   90.00
_cell.angle_beta   90.00
_cell.angle_gamma   90.00
#
_symmetry.space_group_name_H-M   'P 1'
#
loop_
_entity.id
_entity.type
_entity.pdbx_description
1 polymer ?
#
loop_
_entity_poly.entity_id
_entity_poly.type
_entity_poly.pdbx_seq_one_letter_code
_entity_poly.pdbx_strand_id
1 'polypeptide(L)'
;MPNRTEPLQRVLRTATSRTNTHDIAKIGGSQPIQRDVENDTYNDDDTDNIELAEKFFELYDGATKKAYNFVVTVPSLGGYAKLDGQTALWSQKWAAHLANQRPQLLAATFGYVIESLVSNAMSEFYPGSLSGCTVLPQVVVGGTRPDLVLVKGGKHIAWLDLTAEASADHIFDKDGWDKKVANFAEVTYPSLDLATLALMKQNKDNTGAISEEEFEKRKKKANEEYRKRKQHWRKIGEQFAYRNLSKELTNLYGLSREDQQLQPELLRYYIKLKLEEFFKQPIDMKLVPSILLAMFVGSGSWGFKTGFSESEKAGEAWLIDYAPLPSK
;
A
#
# COMPACT_ATOMS: atom_id res chain seq x y z
N MET A 1 -51.52 -48.71 -1.52
CA MET A 1 -52.26 -47.85 -2.47
C MET A 1 -52.97 -46.77 -1.68
N PRO A 2 -53.08 -45.50 -2.14
CA PRO A 2 -52.29 -44.72 -3.09
C PRO A 2 -51.50 -43.60 -2.33
N ASN A 3 -50.34 -43.06 -2.71
CA ASN A 3 -49.75 -42.57 -3.97
C ASN A 3 -49.46 -41.06 -3.81
N ARG A 4 -48.33 -40.61 -4.40
CA ARG A 4 -47.89 -39.23 -4.75
C ARG A 4 -46.73 -38.64 -3.92
N THR A 5 -45.48 -38.71 -4.41
CA THR A 5 -44.79 -37.80 -5.40
C THR A 5 -44.58 -36.40 -4.81
N GLU A 6 -43.43 -35.73 -4.81
CA GLU A 6 -42.10 -35.80 -5.44
C GLU A 6 -41.19 -34.77 -4.70
N PRO A 7 -39.86 -34.76 -4.89
CA PRO A 7 -38.93 -33.87 -4.17
C PRO A 7 -38.77 -32.49 -4.84
N LEU A 8 -38.79 -31.42 -4.04
CA LEU A 8 -38.52 -30.04 -4.48
C LEU A 8 -37.02 -29.81 -4.72
N GLN A 9 -36.69 -29.57 -5.99
CA GLN A 9 -35.38 -29.13 -6.48
C GLN A 9 -35.04 -27.71 -6.00
N ARG A 10 -33.83 -27.55 -5.48
CA ARG A 10 -33.22 -26.27 -5.10
C ARG A 10 -32.64 -25.61 -6.35
N VAL A 11 -33.36 -24.63 -6.90
CA VAL A 11 -32.92 -23.81 -8.04
C VAL A 11 -31.96 -22.73 -7.55
N LEU A 12 -30.72 -22.80 -8.04
CA LEU A 12 -29.73 -21.72 -8.00
C LEU A 12 -30.26 -20.51 -8.78
N ARG A 13 -30.41 -19.36 -8.11
CA ARG A 13 -30.65 -18.07 -8.77
C ARG A 13 -29.30 -17.38 -8.98
N THR A 14 -28.84 -17.39 -10.22
CA THR A 14 -27.83 -16.48 -10.76
C THR A 14 -28.42 -15.08 -10.89
N ALA A 15 -27.80 -14.08 -10.25
CA ALA A 15 -28.12 -12.67 -10.44
C ALA A 15 -27.65 -12.22 -11.83
N THR A 16 -28.61 -11.79 -12.64
CA THR A 16 -28.41 -11.22 -13.98
C THR A 16 -27.97 -9.76 -13.86
N SER A 17 -26.74 -9.47 -14.31
CA SER A 17 -26.25 -8.13 -14.60
C SER A 17 -27.06 -7.53 -15.75
N ARG A 18 -27.69 -6.37 -15.53
CA ARG A 18 -28.36 -5.58 -16.57
C ARG A 18 -27.41 -4.45 -17.01
N THR A 19 -26.84 -4.62 -18.19
CA THR A 19 -26.21 -3.54 -18.96
C THR A 19 -27.29 -2.73 -19.67
N ASN A 20 -27.45 -1.45 -19.33
CA ASN A 20 -28.19 -0.48 -20.14
C ASN A 20 -27.20 0.40 -20.90
N THR A 21 -27.13 0.18 -22.21
CA THR A 21 -26.51 1.06 -23.21
C THR A 21 -27.48 2.19 -23.57
N HIS A 22 -27.10 3.45 -23.37
CA HIS A 22 -27.60 4.58 -24.15
C HIS A 22 -26.44 5.53 -24.47
N ASP A 23 -26.14 5.62 -25.77
CA ASP A 23 -25.20 6.56 -26.39
C ASP A 23 -25.76 7.98 -26.38
N ILE A 24 -24.99 8.94 -25.85
CA ILE A 24 -25.04 10.35 -26.24
C ILE A 24 -23.59 10.84 -26.43
N ALA A 25 -23.34 11.49 -27.57
CA ALA A 25 -22.02 11.87 -28.04
C ALA A 25 -21.41 13.12 -27.35
N LYS A 26 -20.11 13.00 -27.04
CA LYS A 26 -19.01 13.98 -26.84
C LYS A 26 -19.32 15.48 -26.71
N ILE A 27 -18.89 16.04 -25.56
CA ILE A 27 -18.12 17.31 -25.47
C ILE A 27 -17.01 17.10 -24.42
N GLY A 28 -15.80 17.59 -24.70
CA GLY A 28 -14.57 17.27 -23.95
C GLY A 28 -14.43 17.93 -22.58
N GLY A 29 -13.46 17.42 -21.81
CA GLY A 29 -12.91 18.11 -20.63
C GLY A 29 -13.16 17.43 -19.29
N SER A 30 -12.55 16.26 -19.07
CA SER A 30 -11.97 15.78 -17.81
C SER A 30 -11.77 14.28 -17.96
N GLN A 31 -10.56 13.79 -17.67
CA GLN A 31 -10.38 12.37 -17.41
C GLN A 31 -11.26 12.02 -16.19
N PRO A 32 -11.94 10.87 -16.16
CA PRO A 32 -12.67 10.46 -14.97
C PRO A 32 -11.66 10.40 -13.83
N ILE A 33 -11.83 11.30 -12.85
CA ILE A 33 -11.18 11.16 -11.54
C ILE A 33 -11.73 9.85 -10.99
N GLN A 34 -10.86 8.87 -10.82
CA GLN A 34 -11.16 7.63 -10.12
C GLN A 34 -11.78 8.00 -8.76
N ARG A 35 -13.04 7.60 -8.56
CA ARG A 35 -13.81 7.80 -7.31
C ARG A 35 -13.67 6.50 -6.51
N ASP A 36 -13.03 6.54 -5.34
CA ASP A 36 -12.66 5.38 -4.51
C ASP A 36 -13.17 5.52 -3.06
N VAL A 37 -14.43 5.94 -2.84
CA VAL A 37 -15.09 5.52 -1.58
C VAL A 37 -15.47 4.07 -1.80
N GLU A 38 -14.60 3.17 -1.37
CA GLU A 38 -14.85 1.75 -1.46
C GLU A 38 -15.85 1.37 -0.36
N ASN A 39 -16.69 0.37 -0.65
CA ASN A 39 -17.45 -0.33 0.37
C ASN A 39 -18.47 0.53 1.14
N ASP A 40 -19.01 1.57 0.51
CA ASP A 40 -20.06 2.37 1.11
C ASP A 40 -21.35 1.56 1.29
N THR A 41 -21.86 1.60 2.51
CA THR A 41 -23.08 0.91 2.92
C THR A 41 -24.02 1.93 3.52
N TYR A 42 -25.28 1.93 3.07
CA TYR A 42 -26.35 2.78 3.59
C TYR A 42 -27.57 1.92 3.92
N ASN A 43 -27.73 1.57 5.20
CA ASN A 43 -28.82 0.75 5.70
C ASN A 43 -29.68 1.47 6.75
N ASP A 44 -29.66 2.82 6.77
CA ASP A 44 -30.47 3.61 7.69
C ASP A 44 -31.88 3.82 7.11
N ASP A 45 -32.90 3.78 7.98
CA ASP A 45 -34.28 4.06 7.59
C ASP A 45 -34.55 5.58 7.49
N ASP A 46 -33.67 6.40 8.08
CA ASP A 46 -33.73 7.86 8.06
C ASP A 46 -32.92 8.43 6.88
N THR A 47 -33.62 8.97 5.88
CA THR A 47 -33.01 9.57 4.69
C THR A 47 -32.09 10.74 5.01
N ASP A 48 -32.37 11.50 6.07
CA ASP A 48 -31.49 12.60 6.48
C ASP A 48 -30.14 12.06 6.97
N ASN A 49 -30.12 10.90 7.62
CA ASN A 49 -28.87 10.28 8.07
C ASN A 49 -28.05 9.74 6.91
N ILE A 50 -28.71 9.17 5.88
CA ILE A 50 -28.05 8.74 4.64
C ILE A 50 -27.39 9.93 3.96
N GLU A 51 -28.13 11.03 3.72
CA GLU A 51 -27.57 12.21 3.05
C GLU A 51 -26.41 12.85 3.84
N LEU A 52 -26.47 12.80 5.18
CA LEU A 52 -25.38 13.26 6.04
C LEU A 52 -24.17 12.32 5.96
N ALA A 53 -24.39 11.00 5.89
CA ALA A 53 -23.33 10.01 5.72
C ALA A 53 -22.61 10.18 4.37
N GLU A 54 -23.35 10.33 3.27
CA GLU A 54 -22.79 10.57 1.93
C GLU A 54 -21.90 11.82 1.91
N LYS A 55 -22.42 12.95 2.40
CA LYS A 55 -21.66 14.20 2.50
C LYS A 55 -20.43 14.06 3.38
N PHE A 56 -20.53 13.29 4.45
CA PHE A 56 -19.41 13.02 5.35
C PHE A 56 -18.32 12.19 4.65
N PHE A 57 -18.69 11.11 3.96
CA PHE A 57 -17.73 10.28 3.22
C PHE A 57 -17.05 11.06 2.10
N GLU A 58 -17.81 11.82 1.29
CA GLU A 58 -17.25 12.65 0.21
C GLU A 58 -16.27 13.72 0.74
N LEU A 59 -16.64 14.37 1.84
CA LEU A 59 -15.83 15.41 2.46
C LEU A 59 -14.49 14.87 2.97
N TYR A 60 -14.51 13.69 3.58
CA TYR A 60 -13.33 13.04 4.14
C TYR A 60 -12.49 12.31 3.10
N ASP A 61 -13.07 11.82 2.00
CA ASP A 61 -12.33 11.37 0.81
C ASP A 61 -11.46 12.50 0.25
N GLY A 62 -12.08 13.67 0.00
CA GLY A 62 -11.37 14.85 -0.49
C GLY A 62 -10.27 15.33 0.47
N ALA A 63 -10.50 15.27 1.78
CA ALA A 63 -9.49 15.59 2.80
C ALA A 63 -8.34 14.58 2.80
N THR A 64 -8.64 13.29 2.71
CA THR A 64 -7.67 12.19 2.70
C THR A 64 -6.76 12.27 1.48
N LYS A 65 -7.32 12.53 0.29
CA LYS A 65 -6.52 12.76 -0.92
C LYS A 65 -5.55 13.93 -0.78
N LYS A 66 -6.02 15.07 -0.23
CA LYS A 66 -5.17 16.24 0.00
C LYS A 66 -4.06 15.94 1.01
N ALA A 67 -4.38 15.26 2.10
CA ALA A 67 -3.40 14.87 3.11
C ALA A 67 -2.35 13.92 2.54
N TYR A 68 -2.77 12.88 1.79
CA TYR A 68 -1.85 11.97 1.10
C TYR A 68 -0.90 12.73 0.17
N ASN A 69 -1.44 13.59 -0.71
CA ASN A 69 -0.62 14.39 -1.64
C ASN A 69 0.35 15.31 -0.88
N PHE A 70 -0.10 15.92 0.23
CA PHE A 70 0.77 16.72 1.09
C PHE A 70 1.93 15.90 1.69
N VAL A 71 1.66 14.75 2.30
CA VAL A 71 2.72 13.94 2.93
C VAL A 71 3.74 13.45 1.91
N VAL A 72 3.31 13.08 0.70
CA VAL A 72 4.23 12.66 -0.37
C VAL A 72 5.09 13.82 -0.88
N THR A 73 4.56 15.05 -0.86
CA THR A 73 5.22 16.24 -1.40
C THR A 73 6.00 17.04 -0.37
N VAL A 74 5.66 16.89 0.90
CA VAL A 74 6.30 17.53 2.06
C VAL A 74 6.49 16.47 3.15
N PRO A 75 7.35 15.46 2.93
CA PRO A 75 7.50 14.35 3.87
C PRO A 75 8.11 14.75 5.22
N SER A 76 8.65 15.96 5.33
CA SER A 76 9.06 16.58 6.60
C SER A 76 7.87 17.05 7.46
N LEU A 77 6.67 17.10 6.89
CA LEU A 77 5.41 17.60 7.46
C LEU A 77 5.38 19.09 7.81
N GLY A 78 6.50 19.82 7.71
CA GLY A 78 6.57 21.24 8.04
C GLY A 78 6.00 21.54 9.43
N GLY A 79 5.01 22.46 9.48
CA GLY A 79 4.33 22.83 10.73
C GLY A 79 3.58 21.68 11.42
N TYR A 80 3.24 20.61 10.70
CA TYR A 80 2.51 19.46 11.23
C TYR A 80 3.40 18.38 11.83
N ALA A 81 4.73 18.52 11.78
CA ALA A 81 5.69 17.53 12.28
C ALA A 81 5.54 17.20 13.77
N LYS A 82 4.84 18.05 14.54
CA LYS A 82 4.54 17.85 15.97
C LYS A 82 3.06 18.06 16.29
N LEU A 83 2.19 17.89 15.30
CA LEU A 83 0.74 17.97 15.46
C LEU A 83 0.26 17.01 16.56
N ASP A 84 0.78 15.77 16.55
CA ASP A 84 0.56 14.78 17.60
C ASP A 84 1.69 13.74 17.65
N GLY A 85 1.48 12.66 18.39
CA GLY A 85 2.46 11.58 18.54
C GLY A 85 2.74 10.80 17.25
N GLN A 86 1.78 10.70 16.33
CA GLN A 86 1.94 9.95 15.08
C GLN A 86 2.76 10.76 14.08
N THR A 87 2.47 12.06 13.96
CA THR A 87 3.27 12.93 13.09
C THR A 87 4.70 13.12 13.59
N ALA A 88 4.90 13.17 14.91
CA ALA A 88 6.23 13.19 15.51
C ALA A 88 7.01 11.88 15.26
N LEU A 89 6.34 10.72 15.41
CA LEU A 89 6.94 9.41 15.12
C LEU A 89 7.31 9.29 13.65
N TRP A 90 6.47 9.79 12.75
CA TRP A 90 6.79 9.85 11.33
C TRP A 90 8.05 10.66 11.06
N SER A 91 8.18 11.88 11.59
CA SER A 91 9.37 12.70 11.39
C SER A 91 10.65 11.97 11.86
N GLN A 92 10.58 11.23 12.97
CA GLN A 92 11.69 10.40 13.44
C GLN A 92 12.02 9.27 12.45
N LYS A 93 11.01 8.49 12.03
CA LYS A 93 11.21 7.36 11.11
C LYS A 93 11.64 7.82 9.73
N TRP A 94 11.12 8.94 9.24
CA TRP A 94 11.52 9.53 7.97
C TRP A 94 12.98 9.98 8.00
N ALA A 95 13.42 10.64 9.07
CA ALA A 95 14.82 11.01 9.25
C ALA A 95 15.74 9.77 9.30
N ALA A 96 15.33 8.71 10.01
CA ALA A 96 16.04 7.44 10.02
C ALA A 96 16.13 6.81 8.62
N HIS A 97 15.03 6.83 7.85
CA HIS A 97 14.99 6.35 6.48
C HIS A 97 15.94 7.13 5.55
N LEU A 98 15.99 8.46 5.68
CA LEU A 98 16.94 9.30 4.94
C LEU A 98 18.40 9.02 5.31
N ALA A 99 18.66 8.57 6.54
CA ALA A 99 19.97 8.08 6.99
C ALA A 99 20.25 6.62 6.58
N ASN A 100 19.52 6.08 5.59
CA ASN A 100 19.61 4.70 5.09
C ASN A 100 19.31 3.63 6.16
N GLN A 101 18.61 3.99 7.23
CA GLN A 101 18.09 3.01 8.17
C GLN A 101 16.76 2.43 7.65
N ARG A 102 16.38 1.27 8.18
CA ARG A 102 15.14 0.57 7.83
C ARG A 102 14.18 0.61 9.01
N PRO A 103 13.52 1.75 9.27
CA PRO A 103 12.56 1.86 10.36
C PRO A 103 11.43 0.85 10.15
N GLN A 104 11.12 0.08 11.19
CA GLN A 104 10.01 -0.86 11.15
C GLN A 104 8.69 -0.11 11.00
N LEU A 105 7.72 -0.73 10.31
CA LEU A 105 6.36 -0.22 10.18
C LEU A 105 6.29 1.20 9.57
N LEU A 106 7.18 1.54 8.64
CA LEU A 106 7.19 2.85 7.98
C LEU A 106 5.87 3.13 7.23
N ALA A 107 5.35 2.13 6.51
CA ALA A 107 4.08 2.25 5.79
C ALA A 107 2.87 2.44 6.73
N ALA A 108 2.83 1.73 7.87
CA ALA A 108 1.78 1.94 8.85
C ALA A 108 1.87 3.34 9.48
N THR A 109 3.08 3.80 9.82
CA THR A 109 3.25 5.17 10.34
C THR A 109 2.89 6.23 9.31
N PHE A 110 3.11 5.99 8.02
CA PHE A 110 2.63 6.88 6.96
C PHE A 110 1.10 6.99 6.94
N GLY A 111 0.38 5.87 7.10
CA GLY A 111 -1.07 5.87 7.22
C GLY A 111 -1.56 6.67 8.42
N TYR A 112 -0.95 6.46 9.60
CA TYR A 112 -1.30 7.21 10.81
C TYR A 112 -1.09 8.72 10.67
N VAL A 113 -0.15 9.18 9.84
CA VAL A 113 0.01 10.61 9.56
C VAL A 113 -1.18 11.14 8.78
N ILE A 114 -1.63 10.41 7.75
CA ILE A 114 -2.79 10.81 6.94
C ILE A 114 -4.02 10.89 7.84
N GLU A 115 -4.27 9.85 8.64
CA GLU A 115 -5.34 9.84 9.65
C GLU A 115 -5.24 11.05 10.59
N SER A 116 -4.06 11.34 11.11
CA SER A 116 -3.82 12.45 12.03
C SER A 116 -4.10 13.81 11.38
N LEU A 117 -3.64 14.01 10.14
CA LEU A 117 -3.88 15.25 9.40
C LEU A 117 -5.38 15.45 9.12
N VAL A 118 -6.09 14.38 8.79
CA VAL A 118 -7.52 14.46 8.41
C VAL A 118 -8.44 14.56 9.63
N SER A 119 -8.06 13.98 10.76
CA SER A 119 -8.92 13.88 11.95
C SER A 119 -8.67 14.98 13.01
N ASN A 120 -7.53 15.65 12.97
CA ASN A 120 -7.17 16.65 13.98
C ASN A 120 -7.66 18.06 13.60
N ALA A 121 -8.53 18.64 14.42
CA ALA A 121 -9.12 19.97 14.17
C ALA A 121 -8.12 21.14 14.07
N MET A 122 -6.87 20.96 14.49
CA MET A 122 -5.78 21.95 14.34
C MET A 122 -5.09 21.87 12.97
N SER A 123 -5.43 20.87 12.16
CA SER A 123 -4.88 20.61 10.83
C SER A 123 -5.71 21.30 9.76
N GLU A 124 -5.08 21.89 8.74
CA GLU A 124 -5.82 22.49 7.61
C GLU A 124 -6.56 21.45 6.75
N PHE A 125 -6.18 20.18 6.87
CA PHE A 125 -6.81 19.07 6.16
C PHE A 125 -8.09 18.58 6.86
N TYR A 126 -8.33 18.94 8.11
CA TYR A 126 -9.58 18.62 8.80
C TYR A 126 -10.72 19.41 8.17
N PRO A 127 -11.71 18.75 7.54
CA PRO A 127 -12.69 19.46 6.74
C PRO A 127 -13.83 20.08 7.56
N GLY A 128 -13.83 19.88 8.88
CA GLY A 128 -14.89 20.35 9.77
C GLY A 128 -15.97 19.31 10.05
N SER A 129 -17.00 19.74 10.77
CA SER A 129 -18.21 18.95 11.01
C SER A 129 -19.37 19.48 10.17
N LEU A 130 -20.26 18.57 9.75
CA LEU A 130 -21.52 18.94 9.10
C LEU A 130 -22.45 19.63 10.10
N SER A 131 -23.33 20.53 9.61
CA SER A 131 -24.26 21.26 10.46
C SER A 131 -25.13 20.32 11.30
N GLY A 132 -25.23 20.58 12.61
CA GLY A 132 -25.98 19.74 13.54
C GLY A 132 -25.33 18.38 13.87
N CYS A 133 -24.12 18.13 13.36
CA CYS A 133 -23.36 16.92 13.61
C CYS A 133 -22.02 17.23 14.29
N THR A 134 -21.38 16.19 14.81
CA THR A 134 -20.01 16.24 15.32
C THR A 134 -19.25 15.04 14.77
N VAL A 135 -17.99 15.23 14.39
CA VAL A 135 -17.10 14.13 14.03
C VAL A 135 -16.20 13.81 15.22
N LEU A 136 -16.19 12.56 15.65
CA LEU A 136 -15.37 12.06 16.73
C LEU A 136 -14.27 11.14 16.16
N PRO A 137 -12.98 11.45 16.39
CA PRO A 137 -11.90 10.60 15.95
C PRO A 137 -11.65 9.43 16.92
N GLN A 138 -11.25 8.28 16.39
CA GLN A 138 -10.71 7.14 17.15
C GLN A 138 -11.62 6.62 18.28
N VAL A 139 -12.94 6.62 18.06
CA VAL A 139 -13.92 6.15 19.05
C VAL A 139 -13.86 4.62 19.15
N VAL A 140 -13.69 4.10 20.36
CA VAL A 140 -13.73 2.65 20.62
C VAL A 140 -15.17 2.21 20.85
N VAL A 141 -15.66 1.27 20.03
CA VAL A 141 -17.01 0.69 20.15
C VAL A 141 -16.92 -0.83 20.21
N GLY A 142 -16.93 -1.37 21.43
CA GLY A 142 -16.67 -2.80 21.67
C GLY A 142 -15.23 -3.15 21.27
N GLY A 143 -15.07 -4.16 20.40
CA GLY A 143 -13.76 -4.58 19.88
C GLY A 143 -13.27 -3.81 18.64
N THR A 144 -14.07 -2.89 18.09
CA THR A 144 -13.69 -2.12 16.90
C THR A 144 -13.40 -0.67 17.22
N ARG A 145 -12.62 -0.02 16.35
CA ARG A 145 -12.23 1.38 16.44
C ARG A 145 -12.22 1.98 15.03
N PRO A 146 -13.35 2.53 14.54
CA PRO A 146 -13.35 3.35 13.34
C PRO A 146 -12.43 4.56 13.53
N ASP A 147 -11.80 5.01 12.44
CA ASP A 147 -11.00 6.22 12.48
C ASP A 147 -11.85 7.46 12.75
N LEU A 148 -13.06 7.52 12.18
CA LEU A 148 -13.96 8.65 12.29
C LEU A 148 -15.41 8.20 12.50
N VAL A 149 -16.11 8.89 13.41
CA VAL A 149 -17.53 8.65 13.72
C VAL A 149 -18.31 9.94 13.56
N LEU A 150 -19.31 9.93 12.68
CA LEU A 150 -20.28 11.01 12.56
C LEU A 150 -21.41 10.82 13.59
N VAL A 151 -21.65 11.84 14.39
CA VAL A 151 -22.63 11.86 15.47
C VAL A 151 -23.68 12.94 15.25
N LYS A 152 -24.97 12.58 15.34
CA LYS A 152 -26.12 13.50 15.30
C LYS A 152 -27.00 13.24 16.52
N GLY A 153 -27.27 14.28 17.31
CA GLY A 153 -28.09 14.15 18.53
C GLY A 153 -27.59 13.11 19.53
N GLY A 154 -26.27 12.90 19.61
CA GLY A 154 -25.63 11.92 20.50
C GLY A 154 -25.64 10.47 19.99
N LYS A 155 -26.15 10.20 18.77
CA LYS A 155 -26.14 8.87 18.15
C LYS A 155 -25.12 8.80 17.01
N HIS A 156 -24.48 7.65 16.86
CA HIS A 156 -23.62 7.37 15.71
C HIS A 156 -24.51 7.17 14.47
N ILE A 157 -24.29 7.97 13.43
CA ILE A 157 -25.05 7.88 12.18
C ILE A 157 -24.20 7.35 11.02
N ALA A 158 -22.87 7.51 11.08
CA ALA A 158 -21.95 6.93 10.10
C ALA A 158 -20.56 6.67 10.69
N TRP A 159 -19.90 5.59 10.26
CA TRP A 159 -18.49 5.31 10.57
C TRP A 159 -17.62 5.31 9.31
N LEU A 160 -16.36 5.71 9.43
CA LEU A 160 -15.42 5.77 8.33
C LEU A 160 -14.03 5.31 8.79
N ASP A 161 -13.41 4.39 8.02
CA ASP A 161 -12.00 4.01 8.13
C ASP A 161 -11.20 4.66 6.99
N LEU A 162 -9.97 5.07 7.26
CA LEU A 162 -9.04 5.62 6.27
C LEU A 162 -7.93 4.60 6.02
N THR A 163 -7.98 3.91 4.89
CA THR A 163 -7.14 2.72 4.67
C THR A 163 -6.21 2.87 3.47
N ALA A 164 -5.01 2.33 3.56
CA ALA A 164 -4.13 2.21 2.40
C ALA A 164 -4.68 1.14 1.43
N GLU A 165 -4.64 1.37 0.11
CA GLU A 165 -5.26 0.49 -0.92
C GLU A 165 -4.85 -1.01 -0.78
N ALA A 166 -3.62 -1.30 -0.36
CA ALA A 166 -3.12 -2.67 -0.19
C ALA A 166 -3.63 -3.34 1.10
N SER A 167 -4.48 -2.66 1.85
CA SER A 167 -5.15 -3.10 3.07
C SER A 167 -6.67 -2.83 3.01
N ALA A 168 -7.19 -2.46 1.83
CA ALA A 168 -8.62 -2.33 1.61
C ALA A 168 -9.36 -3.65 1.92
N ASP A 169 -10.66 -3.55 2.16
CA ASP A 169 -11.56 -4.64 2.58
C ASP A 169 -11.30 -5.20 3.98
N HIS A 170 -10.21 -4.80 4.64
CA HIS A 170 -9.93 -5.27 6.01
C HIS A 170 -11.00 -4.81 7.01
N ILE A 171 -11.81 -3.80 6.70
CA ILE A 171 -12.93 -3.39 7.56
C ILE A 171 -14.03 -4.44 7.66
N PHE A 172 -14.27 -5.23 6.61
CA PHE A 172 -15.27 -6.30 6.64
C PHE A 172 -14.78 -7.55 7.35
N ASP A 173 -13.46 -7.73 7.39
CA ASP A 173 -12.81 -8.74 8.22
C ASP A 173 -12.80 -8.33 9.71
N LYS A 174 -13.01 -7.05 10.03
CA LYS A 174 -13.08 -6.49 11.39
C LYS A 174 -14.53 -6.46 11.92
N ASP A 175 -14.82 -7.25 12.95
CA ASP A 175 -15.91 -7.08 13.94
C ASP A 175 -17.19 -6.29 13.55
N GLY A 176 -18.00 -6.84 12.63
CA GLY A 176 -19.46 -6.65 12.56
C GLY A 176 -19.97 -5.20 12.62
N TRP A 177 -19.40 -4.31 11.81
CA TRP A 177 -19.80 -2.90 11.73
C TRP A 177 -21.26 -2.73 11.32
N ASP A 178 -21.72 -3.60 10.41
CA ASP A 178 -23.12 -3.74 9.98
C ASP A 178 -24.11 -3.93 11.14
N LYS A 179 -23.65 -4.44 12.28
CA LYS A 179 -24.47 -4.63 13.49
C LYS A 179 -24.44 -3.44 14.44
N LYS A 180 -23.55 -2.47 14.21
CA LYS A 180 -23.25 -1.37 15.14
C LYS A 180 -23.64 0.00 14.58
N VAL A 181 -23.58 0.17 13.26
CA VAL A 181 -23.96 1.41 12.58
C VAL A 181 -24.60 1.07 11.24
N ALA A 182 -25.61 1.86 10.86
CA ALA A 182 -26.37 1.63 9.63
C ALA A 182 -25.62 2.10 8.37
N ASN A 183 -24.82 3.18 8.51
CA ASN A 183 -24.01 3.72 7.43
C ASN A 183 -22.53 3.58 7.74
N PHE A 184 -21.73 3.07 6.81
CA PHE A 184 -20.28 3.01 6.96
C PHE A 184 -19.57 2.93 5.62
N ALA A 185 -18.30 3.32 5.58
CA ALA A 185 -17.47 3.28 4.38
C ALA A 185 -15.99 3.08 4.71
N GLU A 186 -15.21 2.76 3.69
CA GLU A 186 -13.75 2.78 3.71
C GLU A 186 -13.24 3.76 2.63
N VAL A 187 -12.56 4.81 3.06
CA VAL A 187 -11.88 5.72 2.13
C VAL A 187 -10.47 5.21 1.92
N THR A 188 -10.14 4.84 0.68
CA THR A 188 -8.82 4.30 0.36
C THR A 188 -7.88 5.37 -0.18
N TYR A 189 -6.59 5.24 0.15
CA TYR A 189 -5.52 6.05 -0.44
C TYR A 189 -4.38 5.17 -0.93
N PRO A 190 -3.55 5.63 -1.90
CA PRO A 190 -2.49 4.80 -2.45
C PRO A 190 -1.51 4.33 -1.36
N SER A 191 -1.07 3.08 -1.45
CA SER A 191 -0.16 2.52 -0.46
C SER A 191 1.25 3.12 -0.58
N LEU A 192 1.95 3.23 0.55
CA LEU A 192 3.36 3.62 0.54
C LEU A 192 4.21 2.52 -0.10
N ASP A 193 4.51 2.69 -1.38
CA ASP A 193 5.37 1.82 -2.16
C ASP A 193 6.77 2.44 -2.37
N LEU A 194 7.65 1.69 -3.02
CA LEU A 194 9.03 2.12 -3.23
C LEU A 194 9.16 3.27 -4.22
N ALA A 195 8.24 3.38 -5.19
CA ALA A 195 8.22 4.50 -6.12
C ALA A 195 7.82 5.79 -5.40
N THR A 196 6.83 5.72 -4.52
CA THR A 196 6.38 6.82 -3.65
C THR A 196 7.48 7.23 -2.68
N LEU A 197 8.16 6.27 -2.03
CA LEU A 197 9.31 6.57 -1.17
C LEU A 197 10.43 7.27 -1.95
N ALA A 198 10.74 6.83 -3.17
CA ALA A 198 11.73 7.50 -4.01
C ALA A 198 11.33 8.93 -4.37
N LEU A 199 10.05 9.16 -4.70
CA LEU A 199 9.50 10.50 -4.93
C LEU A 199 9.60 11.37 -3.67
N MET A 200 9.26 10.83 -2.50
CA MET A 200 9.37 11.53 -1.21
C MET A 200 10.83 11.90 -0.91
N LYS A 201 11.80 11.02 -1.19
CA LYS A 201 13.24 11.35 -1.07
C LYS A 201 13.62 12.54 -1.97
N GLN A 202 13.07 12.63 -3.18
CA GLN A 202 13.29 13.79 -4.07
C GLN A 202 12.65 15.07 -3.53
N ASN A 203 11.54 14.95 -2.80
CA ASN A 203 10.80 16.04 -2.19
C ASN A 203 11.26 16.37 -0.75
N LYS A 204 12.32 15.75 -0.23
CA LYS A 204 12.71 15.83 1.19
C LYS A 204 12.95 17.26 1.70
N ASP A 205 13.33 18.16 0.79
CA ASP A 205 13.66 19.56 1.10
C ASP A 205 12.49 20.52 0.79
N ASN A 206 11.36 20.01 0.30
CA ASN A 206 10.16 20.83 0.08
C ASN A 206 9.60 21.30 1.43
N THR A 207 9.19 22.56 1.49
CA THR A 207 8.58 23.19 2.67
C THR A 207 7.11 23.54 2.48
N GLY A 208 6.54 23.29 1.30
CA GLY A 208 5.15 23.57 0.96
C GLY A 208 4.64 22.62 -0.12
N ALA A 209 3.32 22.42 -0.14
CA ALA A 209 2.66 21.55 -1.12
C ALA A 209 2.91 22.06 -2.55
N ILE A 210 3.10 21.13 -3.48
CA ILE A 210 3.16 21.42 -4.92
C ILE A 210 1.75 21.33 -5.52
N SER A 211 1.54 21.88 -6.71
CA SER A 211 0.24 21.79 -7.38
C SER A 211 -0.12 20.33 -7.73
N GLU A 212 -1.41 20.02 -7.82
CA GLU A 212 -1.90 18.68 -8.20
C GLU A 212 -1.33 18.22 -9.55
N GLU A 213 -1.27 19.13 -10.53
CA GLU A 213 -0.70 18.85 -11.84
C GLU A 213 0.79 18.48 -11.75
N GLU A 214 1.55 19.21 -10.93
CA GLU A 214 2.96 18.91 -10.71
C GLU A 214 3.15 17.60 -9.95
N PHE A 215 2.30 17.33 -8.96
CA PHE A 215 2.29 16.07 -8.23
C PHE A 215 2.09 14.87 -9.15
N GLU A 216 1.03 14.87 -9.96
CA GLU A 216 0.73 13.77 -10.90
C GLU A 216 1.84 13.59 -11.94
N LYS A 217 2.42 14.68 -12.43
CA LYS A 217 3.58 14.64 -13.33
C LYS A 217 4.79 13.98 -12.68
N ARG A 218 5.13 14.36 -11.43
CA ARG A 218 6.26 13.78 -10.69
C ARG A 218 6.01 12.31 -10.34
N LYS A 219 4.78 11.97 -9.91
CA LYS A 219 4.35 10.59 -9.62
C LYS A 219 4.47 9.69 -10.84
N LYS A 220 3.95 10.12 -11.99
CA LYS A 220 4.07 9.36 -13.26
C LYS A 220 5.53 9.15 -13.65
N LYS A 221 6.36 10.20 -13.55
CA LYS A 221 7.80 10.10 -13.83
C LYS A 221 8.50 9.11 -12.89
N ALA A 222 8.22 9.17 -11.59
CA ALA A 222 8.79 8.24 -10.61
C ALA A 222 8.40 6.79 -10.91
N ASN A 223 7.13 6.54 -11.28
CA ASN A 223 6.65 5.21 -11.67
C ASN A 223 7.33 4.70 -12.97
N GLU A 224 7.51 5.57 -13.95
CA GLU A 224 8.23 5.22 -15.18
C GLU A 224 9.71 4.90 -14.93
N GLU A 225 10.38 5.70 -14.10
CA GLU A 225 11.77 5.44 -13.67
C GLU A 225 11.89 4.14 -12.89
N TYR A 226 10.95 3.89 -11.97
CA TYR A 226 10.87 2.64 -11.21
C TYR A 226 10.72 1.43 -12.13
N ARG A 227 9.80 1.50 -13.11
CA ARG A 227 9.61 0.43 -14.10
C ARG A 227 10.87 0.16 -14.91
N LYS A 228 11.60 1.21 -15.32
CA LYS A 228 12.89 1.08 -16.03
C LYS A 228 13.95 0.41 -15.13
N ARG A 229 14.03 0.80 -13.86
CA ARG A 229 14.92 0.15 -12.88
C ARG A 229 14.58 -1.32 -12.70
N LYS A 230 13.29 -1.67 -12.56
CA LYS A 230 12.85 -3.07 -12.43
C LYS A 230 13.21 -3.93 -13.63
N GLN A 231 13.08 -3.38 -14.84
CA GLN A 231 13.57 -4.06 -16.06
C GLN A 231 15.10 -4.21 -16.07
N HIS A 232 15.83 -3.21 -15.59
CA HIS A 232 17.28 -3.29 -15.46
C HIS A 232 17.71 -4.35 -14.44
N TRP A 233 17.07 -4.40 -13.28
CA TRP A 233 17.32 -5.42 -12.25
C TRP A 233 17.06 -6.83 -12.76
N ARG A 234 16.00 -7.03 -13.57
CA ARG A 234 15.79 -8.32 -14.24
C ARG A 234 16.96 -8.72 -15.13
N LYS A 235 17.48 -7.78 -15.95
CA LYS A 235 18.66 -8.03 -16.81
C LYS A 235 19.92 -8.34 -16.00
N ILE A 236 20.10 -7.67 -14.86
CA ILE A 236 21.19 -8.00 -13.92
C ILE A 236 20.97 -9.42 -13.37
N GLY A 237 19.75 -9.72 -12.92
CA GLY A 237 19.36 -11.01 -12.35
C GLY A 237 19.65 -12.21 -13.25
N GLU A 238 19.51 -12.04 -14.57
CA GLU A 238 19.86 -13.10 -15.53
C GLU A 238 21.29 -13.63 -15.32
N GLN A 239 22.26 -12.77 -14.97
CA GLN A 239 23.64 -13.17 -14.71
C GLN A 239 23.78 -14.05 -13.46
N PHE A 240 22.86 -13.88 -12.51
CA PHE A 240 22.81 -14.60 -11.23
C PHE A 240 21.91 -15.84 -11.24
N ALA A 241 21.34 -16.21 -12.39
CA ALA A 241 20.59 -17.44 -12.51
C ALA A 241 21.51 -18.65 -12.29
N TYR A 242 21.09 -19.63 -11.48
CA TYR A 242 21.88 -20.83 -11.18
C TYR A 242 22.41 -21.53 -12.44
N ARG A 243 21.60 -21.62 -13.49
CA ARG A 243 22.00 -22.21 -14.79
C ARG A 243 23.24 -21.55 -15.40
N ASN A 244 23.45 -20.25 -15.17
CA ASN A 244 24.53 -19.47 -15.74
C ASN A 244 25.83 -19.57 -14.91
N LEU A 245 25.70 -19.71 -13.59
CA LEU A 245 26.84 -19.76 -12.66
C LEU A 245 27.22 -21.19 -12.23
N SER A 246 26.36 -22.19 -12.44
CA SER A 246 26.61 -23.58 -12.03
C SER A 246 27.90 -24.18 -12.59
N LYS A 247 28.30 -23.82 -13.82
CA LYS A 247 29.55 -24.29 -14.43
C LYS A 247 30.78 -23.74 -13.72
N GLU A 248 30.74 -22.46 -13.36
CA GLU A 248 31.81 -21.82 -12.57
C GLU A 248 31.95 -22.51 -11.21
N LEU A 249 30.82 -22.84 -10.58
CA LEU A 249 30.79 -23.55 -9.31
C LEU A 249 31.34 -24.98 -9.43
N THR A 250 31.02 -25.71 -10.51
CA THR A 250 31.61 -27.02 -10.82
C THR A 250 33.12 -26.92 -10.98
N ASN A 251 33.62 -25.91 -11.71
CA ASN A 251 35.05 -25.73 -11.93
C ASN A 251 35.80 -25.37 -10.64
N LEU A 252 35.18 -24.58 -9.76
CA LEU A 252 35.80 -24.11 -8.52
C LEU A 252 35.89 -25.20 -7.45
N TYR A 253 34.86 -26.04 -7.32
CA TYR A 253 34.75 -27.04 -6.25
C TYR A 253 34.89 -28.49 -6.71
N GLY A 254 34.97 -28.75 -8.02
CA GLY A 254 35.03 -30.11 -8.57
C GLY A 254 33.75 -30.94 -8.38
N LEU A 255 32.62 -30.28 -8.08
CA LEU A 255 31.35 -30.94 -7.76
C LEU A 255 30.43 -31.00 -8.97
N SER A 256 29.80 -32.18 -9.18
CA SER A 256 28.69 -32.32 -10.13
C SER A 256 27.51 -31.42 -9.73
N ARG A 257 26.57 -31.15 -10.65
CA ARG A 257 25.40 -30.33 -10.32
C ARG A 257 24.52 -30.98 -9.26
N GLU A 258 24.43 -32.30 -9.29
CA GLU A 258 23.72 -33.11 -8.32
C GLU A 258 24.34 -32.96 -6.93
N ASP A 259 25.66 -33.07 -6.82
CA ASP A 259 26.38 -32.92 -5.54
C ASP A 259 26.26 -31.50 -4.97
N GLN A 260 26.19 -30.49 -5.83
CA GLN A 260 25.98 -29.11 -5.40
C GLN A 260 24.61 -28.91 -4.74
N GLN A 261 23.55 -29.52 -5.29
CA GLN A 261 22.20 -29.41 -4.74
C GLN A 261 22.07 -30.09 -3.36
N LEU A 262 22.95 -31.04 -3.05
CA LEU A 262 23.07 -31.66 -1.72
C LEU A 262 23.78 -30.76 -0.70
N GLN A 263 24.40 -29.65 -1.15
CA GLN A 263 25.15 -28.72 -0.32
C GLN A 263 24.57 -27.29 -0.39
N PRO A 264 23.36 -27.05 0.17
CA PRO A 264 22.69 -25.76 0.07
C PRO A 264 23.50 -24.61 0.68
N GLU A 265 24.27 -24.84 1.74
CA GLU A 265 25.11 -23.79 2.35
C GLU A 265 26.20 -23.27 1.40
N LEU A 266 26.80 -24.18 0.62
CA LEU A 266 27.80 -23.81 -0.40
C LEU A 266 27.17 -22.92 -1.47
N LEU A 267 25.98 -23.29 -1.97
CA LEU A 267 25.25 -22.51 -2.97
C LEU A 267 24.89 -21.12 -2.46
N ARG A 268 24.37 -21.02 -1.23
CA ARG A 268 24.00 -19.74 -0.59
C ARG A 268 25.20 -18.83 -0.40
N TYR A 269 26.31 -19.37 0.10
CA TYR A 269 27.54 -18.60 0.30
C TYR A 269 28.12 -18.13 -1.02
N TYR A 270 28.15 -18.99 -2.04
CA TYR A 270 28.66 -18.63 -3.35
C TYR A 270 27.86 -17.50 -4.00
N ILE A 271 26.52 -17.61 -4.04
CA ILE A 271 25.71 -16.56 -4.66
C ILE A 271 25.80 -15.25 -3.87
N LYS A 272 25.89 -15.31 -2.54
CA LYS A 272 26.16 -14.13 -1.71
C LYS A 272 27.45 -13.44 -2.14
N LEU A 273 28.56 -14.17 -2.25
CA LEU A 273 29.83 -13.59 -2.69
C LEU A 273 29.74 -12.94 -4.07
N LYS A 274 29.06 -13.58 -5.03
CA LYS A 274 28.86 -13.01 -6.37
C LYS A 274 28.03 -11.72 -6.35
N LEU A 275 27.01 -11.65 -5.51
CA LEU A 275 26.24 -10.42 -5.33
C LEU A 275 27.10 -9.33 -4.67
N GLU A 276 27.84 -9.65 -3.61
CA GLU A 276 28.72 -8.70 -2.93
C GLU A 276 29.84 -8.18 -3.84
N GLU A 277 30.42 -9.04 -4.68
CA GLU A 277 31.41 -8.68 -5.70
C GLU A 277 30.83 -7.71 -6.73
N PHE A 278 29.65 -8.00 -7.26
CA PHE A 278 29.01 -7.18 -8.29
C PHE A 278 28.57 -5.82 -7.76
N PHE A 279 27.89 -5.80 -6.61
CA PHE A 279 27.37 -4.56 -6.02
C PHE A 279 28.39 -3.80 -5.18
N LYS A 280 29.54 -4.41 -4.87
CA LYS A 280 30.61 -3.85 -4.02
C LYS A 280 30.11 -3.43 -2.64
N GLN A 281 29.19 -4.21 -2.09
CA GLN A 281 28.54 -3.95 -0.80
C GLN A 281 28.37 -5.24 -0.02
N PRO A 282 28.56 -5.24 1.31
CA PRO A 282 28.23 -6.39 2.14
C PRO A 282 26.73 -6.63 2.17
N ILE A 283 26.31 -7.89 2.15
CA ILE A 283 24.90 -8.30 2.14
C ILE A 283 24.65 -9.27 3.30
N ASP A 284 23.63 -9.01 4.12
CA ASP A 284 23.18 -9.99 5.10
C ASP A 284 22.65 -11.24 4.39
N MET A 285 23.07 -12.44 4.81
CA MET A 285 22.62 -13.71 4.22
C MET A 285 21.08 -13.83 4.18
N LYS A 286 20.37 -13.28 5.17
CA LYS A 286 18.91 -13.27 5.22
C LYS A 286 18.27 -12.42 4.13
N LEU A 287 19.00 -11.44 3.59
CA LEU A 287 18.52 -10.52 2.56
C LEU A 287 18.76 -11.03 1.14
N VAL A 288 19.75 -11.91 0.95
CA VAL A 288 20.09 -12.52 -0.36
C VAL A 288 18.87 -13.06 -1.11
N PRO A 289 17.99 -13.90 -0.53
CA PRO A 289 16.87 -14.45 -1.29
C PRO A 289 15.86 -13.38 -1.71
N SER A 290 15.70 -12.31 -0.92
CA SER A 290 14.86 -11.16 -1.27
C SER A 290 15.45 -10.35 -2.43
N ILE A 291 16.77 -10.12 -2.45
CA ILE A 291 17.47 -9.45 -3.56
C ILE A 291 17.34 -10.28 -4.86
N LEU A 292 17.54 -11.59 -4.77
CA LEU A 292 17.37 -12.50 -5.90
C LEU A 292 15.94 -12.43 -6.45
N LEU A 293 14.94 -12.51 -5.58
CA LEU A 293 13.53 -12.41 -5.97
C LEU A 293 13.23 -11.07 -6.68
N ALA A 294 13.72 -9.94 -6.14
CA ALA A 294 13.56 -8.61 -6.74
C ALA A 294 14.23 -8.48 -8.13
N MET A 295 15.27 -9.28 -8.39
CA MET A 295 15.90 -9.40 -9.71
C MET A 295 15.28 -10.49 -10.59
N PHE A 296 14.15 -11.08 -10.19
CA PHE A 296 13.48 -12.20 -10.88
C PHE A 296 14.31 -13.48 -10.98
N VAL A 297 15.13 -13.74 -9.96
CA VAL A 297 15.93 -14.96 -9.83
C VAL A 297 15.34 -15.86 -8.76
N GLY A 298 15.03 -17.11 -9.12
CA GLY A 298 14.57 -18.11 -8.18
C GLY A 298 15.63 -18.48 -7.15
N SER A 299 15.50 -17.94 -5.94
CA SER A 299 16.29 -18.19 -4.74
C SER A 299 16.38 -19.69 -4.36
N GLY A 300 15.32 -20.46 -4.58
CA GLY A 300 15.28 -21.89 -4.25
C GLY A 300 16.34 -22.72 -4.99
N SER A 301 16.71 -22.31 -6.21
CA SER A 301 17.80 -22.94 -6.98
C SER A 301 19.18 -22.76 -6.33
N TRP A 302 19.29 -21.74 -5.47
CA TRP A 302 20.48 -21.40 -4.68
C TRP A 302 20.42 -21.95 -3.25
N GLY A 303 19.49 -22.87 -2.97
CA GLY A 303 19.38 -23.53 -1.67
C GLY A 303 18.55 -22.78 -0.63
N PHE A 304 17.92 -21.66 -0.97
CA PHE A 304 17.01 -20.92 -0.06
C PHE A 304 15.59 -21.55 -0.08
N LYS A 305 15.45 -22.80 0.36
CA LYS A 305 14.15 -23.52 0.34
C LYS A 305 13.39 -23.45 1.68
N THR A 306 14.09 -23.47 2.81
CA THR A 306 13.50 -23.48 4.15
C THR A 306 14.29 -22.56 5.08
N GLY A 307 13.61 -21.94 6.06
CA GLY A 307 14.24 -21.10 7.08
C GLY A 307 14.62 -19.68 6.64
N PHE A 308 14.29 -19.29 5.40
CA PHE A 308 14.50 -17.95 4.88
C PHE A 308 13.18 -17.32 4.46
N SER A 309 12.98 -16.06 4.81
CA SER A 309 11.86 -15.25 4.34
C SER A 309 12.24 -14.52 3.06
N GLU A 310 11.35 -14.55 2.08
CA GLU A 310 11.48 -13.79 0.85
C GLU A 310 10.49 -12.63 0.82
N SER A 311 11.00 -11.45 0.48
CA SER A 311 10.18 -10.26 0.28
C SER A 311 10.74 -9.50 -0.91
N GLU A 312 10.01 -9.50 -2.03
CA GLU A 312 10.37 -8.73 -3.22
C GLU A 312 10.61 -7.26 -2.83
N LYS A 313 9.71 -6.67 -2.03
CA LYS A 313 9.83 -5.29 -1.53
C LYS A 313 11.12 -5.04 -0.75
N ALA A 314 11.56 -5.97 0.10
CA ALA A 314 12.81 -5.82 0.85
C ALA A 314 14.05 -5.87 -0.07
N GLY A 315 14.01 -6.71 -1.10
CA GLY A 315 15.04 -6.78 -2.13
C GLY A 315 15.09 -5.52 -3.01
N GLU A 316 13.93 -5.06 -3.49
CA GLU A 316 13.80 -3.84 -4.29
C GLU A 316 14.28 -2.61 -3.51
N ALA A 317 13.95 -2.51 -2.21
CA ALA A 317 14.44 -1.44 -1.35
C ALA A 317 15.98 -1.41 -1.29
N TRP A 318 16.62 -2.57 -1.17
CA TRP A 318 18.09 -2.66 -1.21
C TRP A 318 18.65 -2.27 -2.59
N LEU A 319 18.03 -2.76 -3.67
CA LEU A 319 18.48 -2.46 -5.04
C LEU A 319 18.33 -0.98 -5.40
N ILE A 320 17.35 -0.26 -4.85
CA ILE A 320 17.22 1.19 -5.08
C ILE A 320 18.45 1.95 -4.59
N ASP A 321 19.03 1.53 -3.47
CA ASP A 321 20.15 2.21 -2.84
C ASP A 321 21.52 1.77 -3.41
N TYR A 322 21.63 0.52 -3.89
CA TYR A 322 22.93 -0.08 -4.24
C TYR A 322 23.06 -0.60 -5.68
N ALA A 323 21.97 -0.78 -6.42
CA ALA A 323 22.08 -1.25 -7.80
C ALA A 323 22.58 -0.13 -8.73
N PRO A 324 23.43 -0.46 -9.72
CA PRO A 324 23.82 0.51 -10.72
C PRO A 324 22.59 1.03 -11.47
N LEU A 325 22.61 2.32 -11.82
CA LEU A 325 21.55 2.92 -12.61
C LEU A 325 21.58 2.38 -14.04
N PRO A 326 20.42 2.22 -14.70
CA PRO A 326 20.40 1.88 -16.12
C PRO A 326 21.17 2.93 -16.92
N SER A 327 22.04 2.49 -17.83
CA SER A 327 22.73 3.38 -18.77
C SER A 327 21.72 4.23 -19.55
N LYS A 328 21.99 5.54 -19.66
CA LYS A 328 21.12 6.50 -20.35
C LYS A 328 20.93 6.19 -21.82
#